data_AF-A0A846BZW0-F1
#
_entry.id   AF-A0A846BZW0-F1
#
_cell.length_a   1.000
_cell.length_b   1.000
_cell.length_c   1.000
_cell.angle_alpha   90.00
_cell.angle_beta   90.00
_cell.angle_gamma   90.00
#
_symmetry.space_group_name_H-M   'P 1'
#
loop_
_entity.id
_entity.type
_entity.pdbx_description
1 polymer ?
#
loop_
_entity_poly.entity_id
_entity_poly.type
_entity_poly.pdbx_seq_one_letter_code
_entity_poly.pdbx_strand_id
1 'polypeptide(L)'
;MTYLGFPRLHFSGRFQADPSTVNNDPEHFDDTRFKPNYQQLGTKTQVNGWWNPMGSGDWRFADCVVNKVYYQDGTSCDAPNQDPVIGMEINPPQSGVKGKLVDLDPENQNVSQIWGFQIYLGNDKTYVFQGNFEVVAFADLWFNRAPGRGDKTAAAFYQSVIKITNFDGLSNSKFIQDLGNPKKLSIKFTVDGFDADINSPNFTWGRVIGVIGLYEEAEPYNFVPGRRLLPIPKSPLNYAPCIIDKQSNKLLVDLANSLQTEKPGGLFRDLGKLQVALNTGKNQYKIKKDKDSHKPKVVRVAGNGEYQIIGPIEYLATNWYENEAGIQEFSNLPAAVSNTPLAVIKAEEKPGKTVHVEPGSVYLLEDENGLFARAEQFVFRLSSNDDDENIDQTTLYAYKFGEPVSQEFQLKPDADVVSGQK
;
A
#
# COMPACT_ATOMS: atom_id res chain seq x y z
N MET A 1 -3.57 -8.38 14.09
CA MET A 1 -3.78 -9.02 12.80
C MET A 1 -4.23 -7.93 11.88
N THR A 2 -3.30 -7.45 11.06
CA THR A 2 -3.55 -6.40 10.09
C THR A 2 -4.52 -6.90 9.04
N TYR A 3 -4.85 -6.04 8.06
CA TYR A 3 -5.58 -6.43 6.86
C TYR A 3 -5.06 -7.72 6.17
N LEU A 4 -3.81 -8.15 6.42
CA LEU A 4 -3.25 -9.41 5.90
C LEU A 4 -3.68 -10.66 6.67
N GLY A 5 -4.24 -10.54 7.86
CA GLY A 5 -4.70 -11.67 8.67
C GLY A 5 -6.01 -12.29 8.17
N PHE A 6 -6.62 -13.10 9.04
CA PHE A 6 -7.94 -13.70 8.84
C PHE A 6 -8.87 -13.33 9.99
N PRO A 7 -10.18 -13.16 9.72
CA PRO A 7 -10.83 -13.02 8.41
C PRO A 7 -10.50 -11.69 7.71
N ARG A 8 -10.66 -11.67 6.38
CA ARG A 8 -10.54 -10.44 5.56
C ARG A 8 -11.41 -10.51 4.30
N LEU A 9 -11.82 -9.36 3.79
CA LEU A 9 -12.44 -9.21 2.47
C LEU A 9 -11.49 -8.47 1.52
N HIS A 10 -11.59 -8.79 0.24
CA HIS A 10 -10.89 -8.12 -0.86
C HIS A 10 -11.90 -7.36 -1.71
N PHE A 11 -11.58 -6.13 -2.09
CA PHE A 11 -12.42 -5.31 -2.96
C PHE A 11 -11.60 -4.63 -4.07
N SER A 12 -12.26 -4.32 -5.17
CA SER A 12 -11.65 -3.57 -6.27
C SER A 12 -12.66 -2.64 -6.92
N GLY A 13 -12.16 -1.54 -7.49
CA GLY A 13 -12.96 -0.63 -8.29
C GLY A 13 -12.13 0.58 -8.70
N ARG A 14 -12.75 1.75 -8.61
CA ARG A 14 -12.13 3.03 -8.95
C ARG A 14 -12.04 3.94 -7.74
N PHE A 15 -11.08 4.86 -7.78
CA PHE A 15 -11.08 6.01 -6.89
C PHE A 15 -11.12 7.29 -7.72
N GLN A 16 -11.70 8.34 -7.15
CA GLN A 16 -11.53 9.70 -7.62
C GLN A 16 -10.61 10.45 -6.66
N ALA A 17 -9.64 11.16 -7.21
CA ALA A 17 -8.88 12.18 -6.51
C ALA A 17 -8.98 13.47 -7.34
N ASP A 18 -9.72 14.46 -6.84
CA ASP A 18 -9.98 15.72 -7.52
C ASP A 18 -9.33 16.90 -6.77
N PRO A 19 -8.00 16.90 -6.55
CA PRO A 19 -7.34 17.99 -5.84
C PRO A 19 -7.41 19.27 -6.67
N SER A 20 -7.62 20.41 -6.01
CA SER A 20 -7.23 21.67 -6.66
C SER A 20 -5.71 21.66 -6.86
N THR A 21 -5.24 22.23 -7.95
CA THR A 21 -3.79 22.43 -8.18
C THR A 21 -3.37 23.88 -7.99
N VAL A 22 -4.32 24.77 -7.66
CA VAL A 22 -4.00 26.16 -7.33
C VAL A 22 -3.24 26.23 -6.01
N ASN A 23 -3.61 25.41 -5.03
CA ASN A 23 -2.98 25.36 -3.71
C ASN A 23 -1.61 24.67 -3.70
N ASN A 24 -1.09 24.20 -4.84
CA ASN A 24 0.26 23.62 -4.94
C ASN A 24 1.37 24.67 -4.97
N ASP A 25 1.03 25.95 -5.08
CA ASP A 25 1.99 27.06 -5.11
C ASP A 25 1.81 27.96 -3.87
N PRO A 26 2.82 28.09 -2.99
CA PRO A 26 2.76 29.00 -1.85
C PRO A 26 2.41 30.44 -2.23
N GLU A 27 2.75 30.90 -3.44
CA GLU A 27 2.46 32.27 -3.90
C GLU A 27 0.96 32.51 -4.14
N HIS A 28 0.15 31.44 -4.26
CA HIS A 28 -1.29 31.55 -4.49
C HIS A 28 -2.10 31.76 -3.19
N PHE A 29 -1.47 31.78 -2.01
CA PHE A 29 -2.14 32.05 -0.73
C PHE A 29 -2.08 33.54 -0.31
N ASP A 30 -1.40 34.38 -1.09
CA ASP A 30 -1.37 35.82 -0.86
C ASP A 30 -2.49 36.52 -1.66
N ASP A 31 -3.59 36.84 -0.97
CA ASP A 31 -4.76 37.51 -1.56
C ASP A 31 -4.40 38.80 -2.32
N THR A 32 -3.34 39.50 -1.94
CA THR A 32 -2.92 40.75 -2.59
C THR A 32 -2.17 40.51 -3.90
N ARG A 33 -1.55 39.34 -4.05
CA ARG A 33 -0.81 38.92 -5.25
C ARG A 33 -1.55 37.89 -6.09
N PHE A 34 -2.68 37.36 -5.60
CA PHE A 34 -3.49 36.40 -6.32
C PHE A 34 -3.97 36.98 -7.65
N LYS A 35 -3.74 36.24 -8.73
CA LYS A 35 -4.14 36.66 -10.07
C LYS A 35 -5.34 35.84 -10.54
N PRO A 36 -6.37 36.45 -11.16
CA PRO A 36 -7.53 35.71 -11.65
C PRO A 36 -7.20 34.56 -12.61
N ASN A 37 -6.10 34.64 -13.36
CA ASN A 37 -5.69 33.57 -14.26
C ASN A 37 -5.17 32.31 -13.53
N TYR A 38 -4.90 32.37 -12.22
CA TYR A 38 -4.60 31.17 -11.43
C TYR A 38 -5.81 30.24 -11.29
N GLN A 39 -7.03 30.70 -11.60
CA GLN A 39 -8.20 29.80 -11.70
C GLN A 39 -8.39 29.19 -13.10
N GLN A 40 -7.51 29.52 -14.05
CA GLN A 40 -7.56 28.99 -15.41
C GLN A 40 -6.64 27.77 -15.55
N LEU A 41 -6.93 26.95 -16.55
CA LEU A 41 -6.08 25.82 -16.91
C LEU A 41 -4.72 26.30 -17.41
N GLY A 42 -3.69 25.54 -17.07
CA GLY A 42 -2.36 25.68 -17.66
C GLY A 42 -2.42 25.56 -19.18
N THR A 43 -1.62 26.38 -19.85
CA THR A 43 -1.43 26.37 -21.30
C THR A 43 0.05 26.12 -21.62
N LYS A 44 0.39 26.01 -22.90
CA LYS A 44 1.80 25.87 -23.31
C LYS A 44 2.68 27.07 -22.92
N THR A 45 2.09 28.25 -22.73
CA THR A 45 2.83 29.50 -22.49
C THR A 45 2.59 30.10 -21.11
N GLN A 46 1.61 29.58 -20.36
CA GLN A 46 1.24 30.09 -19.04
C GLN A 46 0.94 28.92 -18.10
N VAL A 47 1.56 28.92 -16.93
CA VAL A 47 1.34 27.88 -15.90
C VAL A 47 -0.08 27.96 -15.31
N ASN A 48 -0.62 29.17 -15.16
CA ASN A 48 -1.94 29.42 -14.55
C ASN A 48 -2.12 28.62 -13.25
N GLY A 49 -3.29 28.02 -13.00
CA GLY A 49 -3.52 27.13 -11.87
C GLY A 49 -3.25 25.66 -12.17
N TRP A 50 -2.38 25.37 -13.14
CA TRP A 50 -1.97 24.02 -13.56
C TRP A 50 -3.12 23.19 -14.15
N TRP A 51 -3.13 21.87 -13.90
CA TRP A 51 -3.94 20.91 -14.63
C TRP A 51 -5.37 20.75 -14.05
N ASN A 52 -5.59 21.09 -12.78
CA ASN A 52 -6.90 21.04 -12.13
C ASN A 52 -7.17 22.25 -11.21
N PRO A 53 -7.21 23.47 -11.74
CA PRO A 53 -7.37 24.68 -10.94
C PRO A 53 -8.70 24.71 -10.16
N MET A 54 -9.73 24.04 -10.68
CA MET A 54 -11.08 24.02 -10.11
C MET A 54 -11.41 22.72 -9.36
N GLY A 55 -10.39 21.92 -9.02
CA GLY A 55 -10.60 20.67 -8.29
C GLY A 55 -11.36 20.89 -6.98
N SER A 56 -12.35 20.04 -6.73
CA SER A 56 -13.24 20.15 -5.56
C SER A 56 -12.60 19.73 -4.23
N GLY A 57 -11.39 19.15 -4.30
CA GLY A 57 -10.72 18.46 -3.21
C GLY A 57 -11.37 17.11 -2.88
N ASP A 58 -12.31 16.62 -3.67
CA ASP A 58 -13.03 15.38 -3.37
C ASP A 58 -12.14 14.14 -3.49
N TRP A 59 -12.27 13.25 -2.50
CA TRP A 59 -11.78 11.88 -2.53
C TRP A 59 -12.94 10.90 -2.36
N ARG A 60 -13.03 9.89 -3.22
CA ARG A 60 -14.04 8.82 -3.07
C ARG A 60 -13.66 7.53 -3.76
N PHE A 61 -14.26 6.44 -3.30
CA PHE A 61 -14.39 5.21 -4.08
C PHE A 61 -15.60 5.30 -5.02
N ALA A 62 -15.53 4.59 -6.13
CA ALA A 62 -16.63 4.34 -7.04
C ALA A 62 -16.51 2.94 -7.63
N ASP A 63 -17.65 2.31 -7.92
CA ASP A 63 -17.71 0.98 -8.52
C ASP A 63 -16.87 -0.06 -7.76
N CYS A 64 -16.72 0.14 -6.44
CA CYS A 64 -15.93 -0.74 -5.59
C CYS A 64 -16.82 -1.85 -5.05
N VAL A 65 -16.48 -3.09 -5.38
CA VAL A 65 -17.25 -4.27 -4.97
C VAL A 65 -16.35 -5.27 -4.26
N VAL A 66 -16.94 -6.04 -3.35
CA VAL A 66 -16.25 -7.16 -2.70
C VAL A 66 -16.13 -8.32 -3.68
N ASN A 67 -14.90 -8.75 -3.97
CA ASN A 67 -14.62 -9.83 -4.92
C ASN A 67 -14.47 -11.18 -4.23
N LYS A 68 -13.89 -11.19 -3.03
CA LYS A 68 -13.50 -12.40 -2.31
C LYS A 68 -13.47 -12.15 -0.82
N VAL A 69 -13.81 -13.16 -0.02
CA VAL A 69 -13.63 -13.17 1.42
C VAL A 69 -12.78 -14.35 1.84
N TYR A 70 -12.09 -14.17 2.96
CA TYR A 70 -11.38 -15.20 3.69
C TYR A 70 -11.93 -15.28 5.10
N TYR A 71 -12.19 -16.51 5.52
CA TYR A 71 -12.75 -16.84 6.81
C TYR A 71 -11.67 -17.01 7.87
N GLN A 72 -12.07 -17.04 9.15
CA GLN A 72 -11.16 -17.18 10.30
C GLN A 72 -10.31 -18.46 10.24
N ASP A 73 -10.81 -19.52 9.60
CA ASP A 73 -10.11 -20.80 9.42
C ASP A 73 -9.12 -20.81 8.25
N GLY A 74 -8.98 -19.68 7.53
CA GLY A 74 -8.09 -19.53 6.38
C GLY A 74 -8.62 -20.11 5.08
N THR A 75 -9.87 -20.59 5.04
CA THR A 75 -10.60 -20.90 3.80
C THR A 75 -11.19 -19.63 3.18
N SER A 76 -11.63 -19.69 1.92
CA SER A 76 -12.06 -18.51 1.16
C SER A 76 -13.28 -18.76 0.29
N CYS A 77 -13.96 -17.68 -0.10
CA CYS A 77 -15.14 -17.73 -0.97
C CYS A 77 -15.18 -16.49 -1.88
N ASP A 78 -15.59 -16.70 -3.13
CA ASP A 78 -15.81 -15.68 -4.16
C ASP A 78 -17.21 -15.81 -4.82
N ALA A 79 -18.10 -16.58 -4.20
CA ALA A 79 -19.41 -16.92 -4.75
C ALA A 79 -20.54 -16.27 -3.93
N PRO A 80 -21.33 -15.34 -4.50
CA PRO A 80 -22.42 -14.63 -3.78
C PRO A 80 -23.52 -15.52 -3.20
N ASN A 81 -23.71 -16.72 -3.76
CA ASN A 81 -24.67 -17.70 -3.26
C ASN A 81 -24.16 -18.46 -2.02
N GLN A 82 -22.87 -18.37 -1.71
CA GLN A 82 -22.26 -18.98 -0.53
C GLN A 82 -22.00 -17.96 0.57
N ASP A 83 -21.52 -16.75 0.23
CA ASP A 83 -21.44 -15.63 1.16
C ASP A 83 -22.03 -14.36 0.51
N PRO A 84 -23.11 -13.80 1.07
CA PRO A 84 -23.83 -12.66 0.48
C PRO A 84 -23.04 -11.34 0.52
N VAL A 85 -21.89 -11.28 1.20
CA VAL A 85 -20.99 -10.11 1.14
C VAL A 85 -20.34 -9.98 -0.23
N ILE A 86 -20.15 -11.08 -0.97
CA ILE A 86 -19.56 -11.02 -2.31
C ILE A 86 -20.50 -10.26 -3.25
N GLY A 87 -19.94 -9.26 -3.93
CA GLY A 87 -20.66 -8.34 -4.81
C GLY A 87 -21.34 -7.18 -4.10
N MET A 88 -21.27 -7.08 -2.76
CA MET A 88 -21.69 -5.85 -2.06
C MET A 88 -20.75 -4.69 -2.39
N GLU A 89 -21.28 -3.47 -2.32
CA GLU A 89 -20.55 -2.25 -2.63
C GLU A 89 -19.78 -1.75 -1.40
N ILE A 90 -18.59 -1.22 -1.66
CA ILE A 90 -17.85 -0.36 -0.74
C ILE A 90 -18.12 1.08 -1.14
N ASN A 91 -18.71 1.86 -0.23
CA ASN A 91 -19.11 3.25 -0.46
C ASN A 91 -20.03 3.43 -1.68
N PRO A 92 -21.26 2.90 -1.65
CA PRO A 92 -22.23 3.12 -2.72
C PRO A 92 -22.44 4.62 -2.96
N PRO A 93 -22.78 5.07 -4.18
CA PRO A 93 -22.91 6.49 -4.52
C PRO A 93 -23.85 7.29 -3.60
N GLN A 94 -24.81 6.62 -2.97
CA GLN A 94 -25.79 7.21 -2.06
C GLN A 94 -25.22 7.52 -0.65
N SER A 95 -24.00 7.07 -0.34
CA SER A 95 -23.33 7.31 0.95
C SER A 95 -23.04 8.79 1.25
N GLY A 96 -23.11 9.67 0.24
CA GLY A 96 -23.21 11.14 0.37
C GLY A 96 -21.97 11.88 0.88
N VAL A 97 -21.12 11.26 1.69
CA VAL A 97 -19.93 11.88 2.29
C VAL A 97 -18.68 11.50 1.50
N LYS A 98 -18.12 12.49 0.81
CA LYS A 98 -16.81 12.36 0.15
C LYS A 98 -15.73 12.75 1.13
N GLY A 99 -14.62 12.01 1.12
CA GLY A 99 -13.41 12.44 1.79
C GLY A 99 -12.83 13.68 1.11
N LYS A 100 -11.85 14.30 1.75
CA LYS A 100 -11.12 15.44 1.21
C LYS A 100 -9.64 15.12 1.06
N LEU A 101 -9.12 15.35 -0.14
CA LEU A 101 -7.70 15.38 -0.45
C LEU A 101 -7.29 16.84 -0.58
N VAL A 102 -6.66 17.37 0.46
CA VAL A 102 -6.23 18.77 0.52
C VAL A 102 -4.71 18.80 0.55
N ASP A 103 -4.12 19.65 -0.28
CA ASP A 103 -2.71 20.00 -0.12
C ASP A 103 -2.58 20.98 1.05
N LEU A 104 -2.09 20.47 2.18
CA LEU A 104 -1.85 21.23 3.40
C LEU A 104 -0.40 21.71 3.49
N ASP A 105 0.46 21.30 2.56
CA ASP A 105 1.86 21.73 2.47
C ASP A 105 2.25 21.76 0.99
N PRO A 106 2.10 22.94 0.35
CA PRO A 106 2.40 23.12 -1.06
C PRO A 106 3.84 22.73 -1.44
N GLU A 107 4.75 22.66 -0.46
CA GLU A 107 6.15 22.29 -0.65
C GLU A 107 6.40 20.78 -0.46
N ASN A 108 5.42 20.02 0.05
CA ASN A 108 5.52 18.57 0.27
C ASN A 108 4.31 17.79 -0.26
N GLN A 109 4.21 17.75 -1.59
CA GLN A 109 3.11 17.13 -2.33
C GLN A 109 3.16 15.59 -2.37
N ASN A 110 4.26 14.98 -1.87
CA ASN A 110 4.50 13.53 -1.96
C ASN A 110 4.02 12.75 -0.72
N VAL A 111 3.12 13.33 0.08
CA VAL A 111 2.57 12.72 1.31
C VAL A 111 1.12 13.12 1.59
N SER A 112 0.28 13.27 0.55
CA SER A 112 -1.11 13.69 0.70
C SER A 112 -1.91 12.77 1.63
N GLN A 113 -2.80 13.38 2.41
CA GLN A 113 -3.64 12.72 3.41
C GLN A 113 -5.12 12.81 3.01
N ILE A 114 -5.89 11.77 3.34
CA ILE A 114 -7.34 11.75 3.13
C ILE A 114 -8.05 12.12 4.43
N TRP A 115 -8.88 13.15 4.38
CA TRP A 115 -9.59 13.72 5.54
C TRP A 115 -11.09 13.46 5.47
N GLY A 116 -11.72 13.21 6.62
CA GLY A 116 -13.19 13.10 6.73
C GLY A 116 -13.81 11.97 5.90
N PHE A 117 -13.02 10.96 5.52
CA PHE A 117 -13.49 9.85 4.70
C PHE A 117 -14.20 8.81 5.56
N GLN A 118 -15.36 8.35 5.09
CA GLN A 118 -16.13 7.28 5.74
C GLN A 118 -16.11 6.05 4.85
N ILE A 119 -16.04 4.88 5.46
CA ILE A 119 -16.16 3.58 4.78
C ILE A 119 -17.51 2.98 5.11
N TYR A 120 -18.16 2.43 4.08
CA TYR A 120 -19.44 1.76 4.15
C TYR A 120 -19.35 0.42 3.41
N LEU A 121 -19.93 -0.64 3.98
CA LEU A 121 -20.20 -1.90 3.29
C LEU A 121 -21.70 -2.18 3.25
N GLY A 122 -22.23 -2.43 2.05
CA GLY A 122 -23.62 -2.83 1.86
C GLY A 122 -24.13 -2.62 0.43
N ASN A 123 -25.44 -2.53 0.26
CA ASN A 123 -26.13 -2.22 -0.99
C ASN A 123 -27.44 -1.45 -0.69
N ASP A 124 -28.23 -1.13 -1.73
CA ASP A 124 -29.50 -0.39 -1.61
C ASP A 124 -30.52 -0.97 -0.61
N LYS A 125 -30.40 -2.26 -0.25
CA LYS A 125 -31.36 -2.97 0.61
C LYS A 125 -30.76 -3.45 1.92
N THR A 126 -29.45 -3.61 1.98
CA THR A 126 -28.74 -4.26 3.08
C THR A 126 -27.57 -3.41 3.49
N TYR A 127 -27.56 -3.03 4.76
CA TYR A 127 -26.46 -2.35 5.40
C TYR A 127 -25.69 -3.36 6.25
N VAL A 128 -24.35 -3.34 6.19
CA VAL A 128 -23.52 -4.23 7.02
C VAL A 128 -22.77 -3.42 8.09
N PHE A 129 -21.93 -2.46 7.68
CA PHE A 129 -21.24 -1.56 8.60
C PHE A 129 -20.91 -0.21 7.97
N GLN A 130 -20.65 0.77 8.84
CA GLN A 130 -20.05 2.07 8.52
C GLN A 130 -19.02 2.41 9.58
N GLY A 131 -18.00 3.15 9.17
CA GLY A 131 -17.07 3.77 10.10
C GLY A 131 -16.26 4.89 9.48
N ASN A 132 -15.51 5.57 10.33
CA ASN A 132 -14.62 6.66 9.91
C ASN A 132 -13.23 6.09 9.59
N PHE A 133 -12.70 6.43 8.43
CA PHE A 133 -11.31 6.16 8.08
C PHE A 133 -10.40 7.11 8.86
N GLU A 134 -9.43 6.57 9.60
CA GLU A 134 -8.44 7.39 10.28
C GLU A 134 -7.47 8.03 9.29
N VAL A 135 -7.22 9.33 9.45
CA VAL A 135 -6.41 10.12 8.54
C VAL A 135 -4.99 9.57 8.48
N VAL A 136 -4.52 9.28 7.27
CA VAL A 136 -3.15 8.82 7.02
C VAL A 136 -2.65 9.37 5.69
N ALA A 137 -1.34 9.58 5.59
CA ALA A 137 -0.69 9.87 4.32
C ALA A 137 -0.50 8.58 3.52
N PHE A 138 -0.49 8.68 2.19
CA PHE A 138 -0.05 7.53 1.41
C PHE A 138 1.42 7.21 1.70
N ALA A 139 1.81 5.96 1.47
CA ALA A 139 3.16 5.48 1.60
C ALA A 139 3.62 4.72 0.36
N ASP A 140 4.93 4.52 0.25
CA ASP A 140 5.63 3.84 -0.85
C ASP A 140 5.22 4.36 -2.24
N LEU A 141 5.19 5.68 -2.41
CA LEU A 141 4.98 6.31 -3.71
C LEU A 141 6.02 5.81 -4.72
N TRP A 142 5.53 5.29 -5.84
CA TRP A 142 6.36 4.57 -6.79
C TRP A 142 6.04 4.93 -8.24
N PHE A 143 6.81 5.86 -8.81
CA PHE A 143 6.65 6.34 -10.18
C PHE A 143 7.03 5.34 -11.28
N ASN A 144 7.60 4.18 -10.92
CA ASN A 144 7.91 3.13 -11.89
C ASN A 144 6.80 2.06 -11.97
N ARG A 145 5.61 2.30 -11.41
CA ARG A 145 4.46 1.38 -11.55
C ARG A 145 4.11 1.16 -13.02
N ALA A 146 4.12 2.18 -13.86
CA ALA A 146 3.85 2.06 -15.29
C ALA A 146 4.90 2.79 -16.14
N PRO A 147 5.06 2.47 -17.43
CA PRO A 147 5.91 3.27 -18.31
C PRO A 147 5.32 4.67 -18.53
N GLY A 148 6.18 5.69 -18.62
CA GLY A 148 5.78 7.07 -18.92
C GLY A 148 6.35 8.07 -17.92
N ARG A 149 5.61 9.16 -17.66
CA ARG A 149 5.94 10.23 -16.72
C ARG A 149 4.68 10.78 -16.05
N GLY A 150 4.86 11.43 -14.91
CA GLY A 150 3.80 12.07 -14.12
C GLY A 150 2.99 11.08 -13.29
N ASP A 151 1.96 11.59 -12.61
CA ASP A 151 1.21 10.85 -11.59
C ASP A 151 0.52 9.60 -12.13
N LYS A 152 0.17 9.59 -13.42
CA LYS A 152 -0.42 8.41 -14.08
C LYS A 152 0.47 7.18 -14.04
N THR A 153 1.78 7.34 -13.88
CA THR A 153 2.72 6.21 -13.78
C THR A 153 3.04 5.81 -12.37
N ALA A 154 2.47 6.51 -11.38
CA ALA A 154 2.68 6.23 -9.98
C ALA A 154 1.69 5.19 -9.44
N ALA A 155 2.12 4.55 -8.37
CA ALA A 155 1.24 3.91 -7.41
C ALA A 155 1.65 4.28 -5.99
N ALA A 156 0.70 4.24 -5.08
CA ALA A 156 0.93 4.36 -3.65
C ALA A 156 -0.14 3.54 -2.91
N PHE A 157 0.04 3.36 -1.61
CA PHE A 157 -1.02 2.78 -0.78
C PHE A 157 -1.36 3.68 0.40
N TYR A 158 -2.60 3.56 0.86
CA TYR A 158 -3.04 4.03 2.15
C TYR A 158 -3.31 2.81 3.02
N GLN A 159 -2.83 2.84 4.26
CA GLN A 159 -3.12 1.82 5.26
C GLN A 159 -3.52 2.55 6.54
N SER A 160 -4.65 2.17 7.12
CA SER A 160 -5.20 2.80 8.32
C SER A 160 -6.19 1.86 8.99
N VAL A 161 -6.98 2.40 9.92
CA VAL A 161 -8.11 1.72 10.55
C VAL A 161 -9.43 2.41 10.22
N ILE A 162 -10.51 1.63 10.23
CA ILE A 162 -11.90 2.10 10.18
C ILE A 162 -12.44 2.04 11.61
N LYS A 163 -12.75 3.19 12.21
CA LYS A 163 -13.45 3.25 13.50
C LYS A 163 -14.95 3.04 13.27
N ILE A 164 -15.46 1.90 13.68
CA ILE A 164 -16.84 1.47 13.41
C ILE A 164 -17.82 2.35 14.20
N THR A 165 -18.70 3.04 13.48
CA THR A 165 -19.77 3.89 14.03
C THR A 165 -21.10 3.16 14.09
N ASN A 166 -21.34 2.25 13.14
CA ASN A 166 -22.52 1.39 13.15
C ASN A 166 -22.22 0.02 12.48
N PHE A 167 -22.78 -1.05 13.04
CA PHE A 167 -22.58 -2.43 12.59
C PHE A 167 -23.89 -3.20 12.74
N ASP A 168 -24.62 -3.36 11.64
CA ASP A 168 -25.89 -4.11 11.62
C ASP A 168 -25.64 -5.60 11.38
N GLY A 169 -24.46 -5.94 10.85
CA GLY A 169 -24.04 -7.29 10.54
C GLY A 169 -24.79 -7.88 9.35
N LEU A 170 -24.65 -9.20 9.17
CA LEU A 170 -25.30 -9.96 8.11
C LEU A 170 -25.36 -11.43 8.52
N SER A 171 -26.48 -11.86 9.09
CA SER A 171 -26.57 -13.15 9.80
C SER A 171 -26.31 -14.38 8.93
N ASN A 172 -26.48 -14.28 7.61
CA ASN A 172 -26.24 -15.36 6.64
C ASN A 172 -24.87 -15.26 5.95
N SER A 173 -23.98 -14.37 6.39
CA SER A 173 -22.58 -14.31 5.95
C SER A 173 -21.67 -14.95 6.99
N LYS A 174 -20.90 -15.96 6.58
CA LYS A 174 -19.88 -16.55 7.46
C LYS A 174 -18.77 -15.54 7.73
N PHE A 175 -18.39 -14.74 6.73
CA PHE A 175 -17.38 -13.71 6.90
C PHE A 175 -17.78 -12.68 7.98
N ILE A 176 -19.02 -12.19 7.95
CA ILE A 176 -19.50 -11.24 8.98
C ILE A 176 -19.63 -11.90 10.37
N GLN A 177 -20.00 -13.18 10.43
CA GLN A 177 -19.98 -13.92 11.70
C GLN A 177 -18.56 -14.04 12.26
N ASP A 178 -17.58 -14.36 11.40
CA ASP A 178 -16.17 -14.47 11.79
C ASP A 178 -15.58 -13.11 12.23
N LEU A 179 -16.05 -11.98 11.65
CA LEU A 179 -15.69 -10.64 12.13
C LEU A 179 -16.24 -10.34 13.55
N GLY A 180 -17.36 -10.95 13.92
CA GLY A 180 -18.06 -10.66 15.17
C GLY A 180 -18.70 -9.27 15.18
N ASN A 181 -18.39 -8.45 16.18
CA ASN A 181 -18.86 -7.06 16.31
C ASN A 181 -17.69 -6.11 16.64
N PRO A 182 -16.80 -5.87 15.68
CA PRO A 182 -15.55 -5.16 15.91
C PRO A 182 -15.78 -3.67 16.14
N LYS A 183 -14.95 -3.05 16.99
CA LYS A 183 -14.91 -1.58 17.16
C LYS A 183 -14.02 -0.89 16.13
N LYS A 184 -13.05 -1.62 15.59
CA LYS A 184 -12.15 -1.18 14.54
C LYS A 184 -11.96 -2.30 13.52
N LEU A 185 -11.77 -1.93 12.26
CA LEU A 185 -11.28 -2.83 11.21
C LEU A 185 -9.97 -2.27 10.66
N SER A 186 -9.05 -3.14 10.26
CA SER A 186 -7.85 -2.74 9.52
C SER A 186 -8.21 -2.59 8.04
N ILE A 187 -7.73 -1.53 7.39
CA ILE A 187 -7.92 -1.30 5.96
C ILE A 187 -6.60 -0.95 5.30
N LYS A 188 -6.37 -1.53 4.13
CA LYS A 188 -5.32 -1.08 3.21
C LYS A 188 -5.88 -1.05 1.80
N PHE A 189 -5.53 -0.02 1.04
CA PHE A 189 -5.80 0.02 -0.39
C PHE A 189 -4.65 0.64 -1.17
N THR A 190 -4.40 0.09 -2.36
CA THR A 190 -3.42 0.58 -3.32
C THR A 190 -4.16 1.30 -4.44
N VAL A 191 -3.62 2.45 -4.84
CA VAL A 191 -4.13 3.25 -5.95
C VAL A 191 -3.08 3.33 -7.06
N ASP A 192 -3.53 3.18 -8.30
CA ASP A 192 -2.69 3.35 -9.49
C ASP A 192 -3.50 3.79 -10.71
N GLY A 193 -2.80 4.13 -11.80
CA GLY A 193 -3.44 4.46 -13.07
C GLY A 193 -4.29 5.72 -13.03
N PHE A 194 -3.92 6.69 -12.19
CA PHE A 194 -4.58 7.99 -12.10
C PHE A 194 -4.53 8.73 -13.44
N ASP A 195 -5.64 9.30 -13.88
CA ASP A 195 -5.73 10.04 -15.14
C ASP A 195 -5.83 11.55 -14.90
N ALA A 196 -4.74 12.25 -15.18
CA ALA A 196 -4.65 13.71 -15.09
C ALA A 196 -4.91 14.43 -16.41
N ASP A 197 -5.33 13.73 -17.48
CA ASP A 197 -5.70 14.38 -18.75
C ASP A 197 -7.13 14.93 -18.66
N ILE A 198 -7.24 16.25 -18.66
CA ILE A 198 -8.54 16.94 -18.58
C ILE A 198 -9.49 16.64 -19.75
N ASN A 199 -8.97 16.20 -20.88
CA ASN A 199 -9.80 15.82 -22.03
C ASN A 199 -10.26 14.36 -21.94
N SER A 200 -9.78 13.61 -20.96
CA SER A 200 -10.18 12.22 -20.74
C SER A 200 -11.53 12.16 -20.04
N PRO A 201 -12.42 11.24 -20.46
CA PRO A 201 -13.63 10.94 -19.67
C PRO A 201 -13.29 10.33 -18.29
N ASN A 202 -12.04 9.92 -18.08
CA ASN A 202 -11.55 9.39 -16.81
C ASN A 202 -10.74 10.42 -16.02
N PHE A 203 -10.75 11.70 -16.41
CA PHE A 203 -10.07 12.75 -15.66
C PHE A 203 -10.38 12.67 -14.16
N THR A 204 -9.35 12.72 -13.31
CA THR A 204 -9.38 12.57 -11.84
C THR A 204 -9.67 11.16 -11.31
N TRP A 205 -9.75 10.16 -12.17
CA TRP A 205 -10.01 8.77 -11.77
C TRP A 205 -8.77 7.89 -11.90
N GLY A 206 -8.71 6.86 -11.06
CA GLY A 206 -7.79 5.75 -11.22
C GLY A 206 -8.38 4.44 -10.70
N ARG A 207 -7.55 3.40 -10.62
CA ARG A 207 -7.90 2.08 -10.09
C ARG A 207 -7.57 2.00 -8.60
N VAL A 208 -8.43 1.35 -7.83
CA VAL A 208 -8.16 1.01 -6.42
C VAL A 208 -8.37 -0.47 -6.19
N ILE A 209 -7.44 -1.09 -5.44
CA ILE A 209 -7.53 -2.46 -4.93
C ILE A 209 -7.32 -2.40 -3.43
N GLY A 210 -8.21 -3.01 -2.65
CA GLY A 210 -8.13 -2.93 -1.20
C GLY A 210 -8.58 -4.16 -0.45
N VAL A 211 -8.31 -4.12 0.85
CA VAL A 211 -8.54 -5.19 1.80
C VAL A 211 -9.05 -4.59 3.09
N ILE A 212 -10.09 -5.19 3.65
CA ILE A 212 -10.60 -4.88 4.99
C ILE A 212 -10.54 -6.16 5.82
N GLY A 213 -9.86 -6.13 6.95
CA GLY A 213 -9.73 -7.26 7.87
C GLY A 213 -10.00 -6.84 9.31
N LEU A 214 -9.90 -7.80 10.22
CA LEU A 214 -9.90 -7.49 11.65
C LEU A 214 -8.76 -6.52 12.00
N TYR A 215 -8.94 -5.82 13.12
CA TYR A 215 -7.89 -5.04 13.78
C TYR A 215 -7.59 -5.70 15.12
N GLU A 216 -6.32 -5.81 15.51
CA GLU A 216 -5.94 -6.25 16.87
C GLU A 216 -5.43 -5.10 17.74
N GLU A 217 -5.95 -5.03 18.96
CA GLU A 217 -5.55 -4.04 19.96
C GLU A 217 -4.04 -4.18 20.24
N ALA A 218 -3.25 -3.16 19.87
CA ALA A 218 -1.78 -3.05 19.92
C ALA A 218 -1.03 -3.16 18.57
N GLU A 219 -1.71 -3.40 17.45
CA GLU A 219 -1.03 -3.29 16.16
C GLU A 219 -0.99 -1.84 15.64
N PRO A 220 0.07 -1.47 14.89
CA PRO A 220 0.16 -0.18 14.24
C PRO A 220 -0.90 -0.01 13.15
N TYR A 221 -1.36 1.22 12.95
CA TYR A 221 -2.42 1.54 11.99
C TYR A 221 -1.86 1.61 10.57
N ASN A 222 -0.68 2.20 10.42
CA ASN A 222 -0.21 2.71 9.12
C ASN A 222 0.79 1.82 8.39
N PHE A 223 1.17 0.68 8.96
CA PHE A 223 2.05 -0.30 8.32
C PHE A 223 1.84 -1.72 8.87
N VAL A 224 2.35 -2.72 8.16
CA VAL A 224 2.26 -4.12 8.60
C VAL A 224 3.32 -4.42 9.67
N PRO A 225 2.95 -4.85 10.89
CA PRO A 225 3.87 -5.32 11.93
C PRO A 225 4.37 -6.72 11.58
N GLY A 226 5.23 -6.79 10.56
CA GLY A 226 5.63 -8.06 9.98
C GLY A 226 7.02 -7.98 9.36
N ARG A 227 7.22 -8.84 8.38
CA ARG A 227 8.44 -8.91 7.57
C ARG A 227 8.35 -7.94 6.41
N ARG A 228 9.50 -7.51 5.91
CA ARG A 228 9.58 -6.51 4.85
C ARG A 228 10.62 -6.89 3.82
N LEU A 229 10.15 -7.14 2.60
CA LEU A 229 11.00 -7.33 1.44
C LEU A 229 11.31 -5.98 0.80
N LEU A 230 12.59 -5.68 0.61
CA LEU A 230 13.07 -4.43 0.06
C LEU A 230 13.61 -4.64 -1.36
N PRO A 231 13.37 -3.70 -2.30
CA PRO A 231 13.91 -3.81 -3.64
C PRO A 231 15.43 -3.67 -3.64
N ILE A 232 16.11 -4.55 -4.39
CA ILE A 232 17.53 -4.34 -4.68
C ILE A 232 17.70 -3.23 -5.74
N PRO A 233 18.89 -2.63 -5.91
CA PRO A 233 19.11 -1.61 -6.92
C PRO A 233 18.73 -2.08 -8.32
N LYS A 234 17.90 -1.29 -9.03
CA LYS A 234 17.32 -1.62 -10.35
C LYS A 234 16.33 -2.78 -10.35
N SER A 235 15.80 -3.18 -9.19
CA SER A 235 14.68 -4.11 -9.14
C SER A 235 13.50 -3.57 -9.97
N PRO A 236 12.84 -4.42 -10.77
CA PRO A 236 11.57 -4.05 -11.40
C PRO A 236 10.43 -4.04 -10.38
N LEU A 237 10.64 -4.53 -9.16
CA LEU A 237 9.64 -4.58 -8.11
C LEU A 237 9.84 -3.45 -7.09
N ASN A 238 8.77 -3.10 -6.39
CA ASN A 238 8.79 -2.23 -5.22
C ASN A 238 8.61 -3.04 -3.93
N TYR A 239 8.67 -2.40 -2.76
CA TYR A 239 8.58 -3.06 -1.46
C TYR A 239 7.38 -4.01 -1.34
N ALA A 240 7.54 -5.10 -0.59
CA ALA A 240 6.45 -6.02 -0.29
C ALA A 240 6.46 -6.37 1.22
N PRO A 241 5.43 -5.96 1.99
CA PRO A 241 5.27 -6.46 3.36
C PRO A 241 4.76 -7.90 3.34
N CYS A 242 5.10 -8.65 4.39
CA CYS A 242 4.64 -10.03 4.55
C CYS A 242 4.45 -10.42 6.01
N ILE A 243 3.57 -11.39 6.27
CA ILE A 243 3.36 -11.97 7.59
C ILE A 243 3.41 -13.49 7.50
N ILE A 244 3.84 -14.13 8.59
CA ILE A 244 3.62 -15.56 8.79
C ILE A 244 2.43 -15.68 9.74
N ASP A 245 1.28 -16.10 9.21
CA ASP A 245 0.13 -16.39 10.04
C ASP A 245 0.35 -17.73 10.76
N LYS A 246 0.55 -17.66 12.07
CA LYS A 246 0.85 -18.84 12.90
C LYS A 246 -0.35 -19.78 13.01
N GLN A 247 -1.57 -19.25 12.93
CA GLN A 247 -2.79 -20.05 13.10
C GLN A 247 -3.03 -20.97 11.89
N SER A 248 -2.96 -20.42 10.67
CA SER A 248 -3.12 -21.18 9.43
C SER A 248 -1.82 -21.78 8.89
N ASN A 249 -0.67 -21.45 9.49
CA ASN A 249 0.68 -21.82 9.04
C ASN A 249 0.94 -21.42 7.57
N LYS A 250 0.56 -20.18 7.23
CA LYS A 250 0.70 -19.60 5.90
C LYS A 250 1.62 -18.39 5.91
N LEU A 251 2.39 -18.23 4.83
CA LEU A 251 3.09 -16.98 4.53
C LEU A 251 2.20 -16.17 3.59
N LEU A 252 1.94 -14.93 3.95
CA LEU A 252 1.19 -13.98 3.12
C LEU A 252 2.11 -12.86 2.68
N VAL A 253 2.18 -12.60 1.38
CA VAL A 253 3.03 -11.57 0.78
C VAL A 253 2.16 -10.59 -0.01
N ASP A 254 2.14 -9.31 0.39
CA ASP A 254 1.42 -8.26 -0.31
C ASP A 254 2.30 -7.67 -1.40
N LEU A 255 1.90 -7.88 -2.66
CA LEU A 255 2.56 -7.40 -3.86
C LEU A 255 1.74 -6.32 -4.57
N ALA A 256 0.67 -5.82 -3.95
CA ALA A 256 -0.27 -4.94 -4.62
C ALA A 256 0.36 -3.63 -5.08
N ASN A 257 1.31 -3.10 -4.30
CA ASN A 257 2.12 -1.93 -4.65
C ASN A 257 3.56 -2.30 -5.07
N SER A 258 3.79 -3.54 -5.54
CA SER A 258 5.13 -4.08 -5.82
C SER A 258 5.37 -4.43 -7.29
N LEU A 259 4.32 -4.63 -8.09
CA LEU A 259 4.40 -5.10 -9.47
C LEU A 259 4.17 -3.97 -10.48
N GLN A 260 4.89 -4.00 -11.61
CA GLN A 260 4.71 -3.04 -12.71
C GLN A 260 3.56 -3.43 -13.63
N THR A 261 2.89 -2.44 -14.21
CA THR A 261 1.89 -2.56 -15.25
C THR A 261 2.44 -2.14 -16.62
N GLU A 262 1.92 -2.70 -17.71
CA GLU A 262 2.32 -2.34 -19.08
C GLU A 262 1.87 -0.93 -19.49
N LYS A 263 0.82 -0.42 -18.86
CA LYS A 263 0.30 0.94 -19.00
C LYS A 263 -0.40 1.34 -17.71
N PRO A 264 -0.56 2.65 -17.43
CA PRO A 264 -1.36 3.14 -16.29
C PRO A 264 -2.68 2.38 -16.14
N GLY A 265 -2.92 1.78 -14.95
CA GLY A 265 -4.14 1.03 -14.63
C GLY A 265 -4.34 -0.26 -15.45
N GLY A 266 -3.33 -0.70 -16.21
CA GLY A 266 -3.41 -1.86 -17.09
C GLY A 266 -3.03 -3.19 -16.42
N LEU A 267 -2.86 -4.21 -17.26
CA LEU A 267 -2.33 -5.51 -16.88
C LEU A 267 -0.89 -5.39 -16.38
N PHE A 268 -0.49 -6.34 -15.53
CA PHE A 268 0.89 -6.44 -15.09
C PHE A 268 1.84 -6.77 -16.24
N ARG A 269 3.03 -6.19 -16.18
CA ARG A 269 4.14 -6.51 -17.07
C ARG A 269 4.64 -7.92 -16.77
N ASP A 270 4.86 -8.71 -17.82
CA ASP A 270 5.46 -10.03 -17.69
C ASP A 270 6.96 -9.91 -17.33
N LEU A 271 7.27 -10.21 -16.08
CA LEU A 271 8.63 -10.30 -15.53
C LEU A 271 9.18 -11.74 -15.58
N GLY A 272 8.43 -12.69 -16.14
CA GLY A 272 8.67 -14.12 -16.11
C GLY A 272 8.12 -14.79 -14.85
N LYS A 273 8.56 -16.02 -14.59
CA LYS A 273 8.21 -16.79 -13.41
C LYS A 273 8.90 -16.19 -12.18
N LEU A 274 8.09 -15.69 -11.25
CA LEU A 274 8.55 -15.16 -9.97
C LEU A 274 8.23 -16.15 -8.87
N GLN A 275 9.15 -16.31 -7.92
CA GLN A 275 8.98 -17.19 -6.77
C GLN A 275 9.42 -16.49 -5.49
N VAL A 276 8.72 -16.80 -4.39
CA VAL A 276 9.18 -16.49 -3.04
C VAL A 276 10.11 -17.61 -2.59
N ALA A 277 11.21 -17.25 -1.95
CA ALA A 277 12.21 -18.20 -1.47
C ALA A 277 12.83 -17.74 -0.14
N LEU A 278 13.39 -18.69 0.62
CA LEU A 278 14.31 -18.39 1.70
C LEU A 278 15.70 -18.11 1.12
N ASN A 279 16.30 -16.98 1.47
CA ASN A 279 17.71 -16.71 1.21
C ASN A 279 18.54 -17.41 2.31
N THR A 280 19.16 -18.55 1.97
CA THR A 280 20.04 -19.29 2.87
C THR A 280 21.48 -18.81 2.80
N GLY A 281 21.79 -17.88 1.90
CA GLY A 281 23.07 -17.20 1.79
C GLY A 281 23.16 -15.92 2.64
N LYS A 282 24.27 -15.20 2.51
CA LYS A 282 24.45 -13.87 3.12
C LYS A 282 24.07 -12.78 2.13
N ASN A 283 23.43 -11.72 2.63
CA ASN A 283 23.24 -10.51 1.85
C ASN A 283 24.61 -9.91 1.49
N GLN A 284 24.72 -9.32 0.30
CA GLN A 284 25.90 -8.57 -0.09
C GLN A 284 25.60 -7.06 -0.03
N TYR A 285 26.63 -6.27 0.26
CA TYR A 285 26.52 -4.83 0.33
C TYR A 285 27.60 -4.18 -0.53
N LYS A 286 27.23 -3.14 -1.29
CA LYS A 286 28.15 -2.38 -2.13
C LYS A 286 28.11 -0.91 -1.74
N ILE A 287 29.28 -0.30 -1.66
CA ILE A 287 29.38 1.15 -1.51
C ILE A 287 29.23 1.79 -2.89
N LYS A 288 28.22 2.64 -3.05
CA LYS A 288 28.04 3.52 -4.21
C LYS A 288 28.38 4.95 -3.82
N LYS A 289 29.00 5.69 -4.74
CA LYS A 289 29.05 7.15 -4.63
C LYS A 289 27.64 7.69 -4.86
N ASP A 290 27.12 8.43 -3.89
CA ASP A 290 25.93 9.23 -4.12
C ASP A 290 26.29 10.37 -5.09
N LYS A 291 25.47 10.55 -6.14
CA LYS A 291 25.67 11.63 -7.11
C LYS A 291 25.34 13.00 -6.51
N ASP A 292 24.53 13.02 -5.45
CA ASP A 292 23.99 14.26 -4.89
C ASP A 292 24.67 14.69 -3.58
N SER A 293 25.16 13.76 -2.76
CA SER A 293 25.65 14.09 -1.41
C SER A 293 27.16 13.98 -1.21
N HIS A 294 27.95 13.56 -2.22
CA HIS A 294 29.37 13.20 -2.09
C HIS A 294 29.70 12.14 -1.02
N LYS A 295 28.69 11.61 -0.29
CA LYS A 295 28.87 10.59 0.74
C LYS A 295 28.72 9.18 0.12
N PRO A 296 29.53 8.21 0.57
CA PRO A 296 29.33 6.82 0.21
C PRO A 296 27.98 6.31 0.76
N LYS A 297 27.16 5.73 -0.12
CA LYS A 297 25.88 5.08 0.20
C LYS A 297 26.07 3.56 0.13
N VAL A 298 25.81 2.85 1.23
CA VAL A 298 25.90 1.39 1.29
C VAL A 298 24.59 0.80 0.79
N VAL A 299 24.56 0.29 -0.43
CA VAL A 299 23.37 -0.37 -0.99
C VAL A 299 23.45 -1.87 -0.79
N ARG A 300 22.36 -2.47 -0.31
CA ARG A 300 22.16 -3.92 -0.37
C ARG A 300 22.07 -4.39 -1.82
N VAL A 301 22.74 -5.48 -2.14
CA VAL A 301 22.67 -6.15 -3.45
C VAL A 301 22.52 -7.64 -3.25
N ALA A 302 21.93 -8.31 -4.24
CA ALA A 302 21.95 -9.75 -4.26
C ALA A 302 23.40 -10.25 -4.39
N GLY A 303 23.75 -11.22 -3.56
CA GLY A 303 24.94 -12.03 -3.74
C GLY A 303 24.66 -13.27 -4.57
N ASN A 304 25.72 -13.98 -4.93
CA ASN A 304 25.61 -15.38 -5.35
C ASN A 304 25.13 -16.17 -4.12
N GLY A 305 23.85 -16.50 -4.12
CA GLY A 305 23.16 -17.07 -2.97
C GLY A 305 22.46 -18.36 -3.32
N GLU A 306 22.27 -19.21 -2.32
CA GLU A 306 21.36 -20.33 -2.37
C GLU A 306 19.99 -19.87 -1.90
N TYR A 307 18.95 -20.27 -2.63
CA TYR A 307 17.58 -19.89 -2.35
C TYR A 307 16.71 -21.14 -2.29
N GLN A 308 16.08 -21.40 -1.15
CA GLN A 308 15.12 -22.49 -1.01
C GLN A 308 13.72 -22.02 -1.41
N ILE A 309 13.16 -22.59 -2.48
CA ILE A 309 11.87 -22.18 -3.04
C ILE A 309 10.74 -22.46 -2.05
N ILE A 310 9.91 -21.44 -1.80
CA ILE A 310 8.63 -21.57 -1.08
C ILE A 310 7.50 -21.81 -2.08
N GLY A 311 7.42 -21.01 -3.15
CA GLY A 311 6.41 -21.21 -4.18
C GLY A 311 6.32 -20.10 -5.22
N PRO A 312 5.51 -20.29 -6.27
CA PRO A 312 5.30 -19.32 -7.33
C PRO A 312 4.41 -18.16 -6.91
N ILE A 313 4.64 -17.00 -7.53
CA ILE A 313 3.74 -15.84 -7.47
C ILE A 313 2.91 -15.85 -8.76
N GLU A 314 1.59 -15.99 -8.64
CA GLU A 314 0.68 -16.15 -9.78
C GLU A 314 0.15 -14.82 -10.32
N TYR A 315 1.01 -13.79 -10.37
CA TYR A 315 0.59 -12.41 -10.69
C TYR A 315 0.07 -12.20 -12.11
N LEU A 316 0.27 -13.15 -13.01
CA LEU A 316 -0.26 -13.12 -14.38
C LEU A 316 -1.57 -13.90 -14.52
N ALA A 317 -2.06 -14.54 -13.46
CA ALA A 317 -3.35 -15.22 -13.50
C ALA A 317 -4.48 -14.20 -13.71
N THR A 318 -5.48 -14.58 -14.50
CA THR A 318 -6.63 -13.72 -14.81
C THR A 318 -7.32 -13.25 -13.54
N ASN A 319 -7.53 -11.93 -13.43
CA ASN A 319 -8.17 -11.26 -12.28
C ASN A 319 -7.47 -11.52 -10.93
N TRP A 320 -6.22 -11.99 -10.91
CA TRP A 320 -5.49 -12.22 -9.66
C TRP A 320 -5.39 -10.93 -8.83
N TYR A 321 -5.18 -9.79 -9.48
CA TYR A 321 -5.02 -8.54 -8.75
C TYR A 321 -6.31 -8.10 -8.06
N GLU A 322 -7.43 -8.20 -8.77
CA GLU A 322 -8.76 -7.85 -8.30
C GLU A 322 -9.27 -8.86 -7.25
N ASN A 323 -9.08 -10.16 -7.47
CA ASN A 323 -9.58 -11.22 -6.59
C ASN A 323 -8.72 -11.43 -5.34
N GLU A 324 -7.39 -11.40 -5.49
CA GLU A 324 -6.45 -11.65 -4.40
C GLU A 324 -5.94 -10.37 -3.74
N ALA A 325 -6.41 -9.20 -4.20
CA ALA A 325 -5.96 -7.89 -3.76
C ALA A 325 -4.43 -7.70 -3.83
N GLY A 326 -3.76 -8.44 -4.73
CA GLY A 326 -2.31 -8.49 -4.84
C GLY A 326 -1.60 -9.28 -3.73
N ILE A 327 -2.32 -10.02 -2.89
CA ILE A 327 -1.76 -10.83 -1.82
C ILE A 327 -1.58 -12.27 -2.31
N GLN A 328 -0.36 -12.81 -2.19
CA GLN A 328 -0.08 -14.22 -2.48
C GLN A 328 0.06 -15.00 -1.16
N GLU A 329 -0.67 -16.11 -1.06
CA GLU A 329 -0.54 -17.07 0.05
C GLU A 329 0.34 -18.25 -0.33
N PHE A 330 1.14 -18.70 0.64
CA PHE A 330 1.96 -19.90 0.54
C PHE A 330 1.70 -20.80 1.75
N SER A 331 1.54 -22.10 1.48
CA SER A 331 1.41 -23.16 2.48
C SER A 331 2.61 -24.09 2.43
N ASN A 332 2.68 -25.08 3.33
CA ASN A 332 3.78 -26.06 3.40
C ASN A 332 5.16 -25.39 3.59
N LEU A 333 5.21 -24.41 4.49
CA LEU A 333 6.40 -23.60 4.69
C LEU A 333 7.58 -24.44 5.23
N PRO A 334 8.82 -24.17 4.79
CA PRO A 334 9.99 -24.78 5.41
C PRO A 334 10.09 -24.38 6.88
N ALA A 335 10.59 -25.28 7.74
CA ALA A 335 10.73 -25.02 9.18
C ALA A 335 11.55 -23.74 9.50
N ALA A 336 12.50 -23.40 8.64
CA ALA A 336 13.38 -22.24 8.79
C ALA A 336 12.71 -20.91 8.35
N VAL A 337 11.45 -20.91 7.88
CA VAL A 337 10.78 -19.69 7.39
C VAL A 337 10.74 -18.58 8.42
N SER A 338 10.61 -18.92 9.70
CA SER A 338 10.44 -17.95 10.80
C SER A 338 11.73 -17.23 11.21
N ASN A 339 12.90 -17.67 10.72
CA ASN A 339 14.20 -17.12 11.13
C ASN A 339 15.22 -16.97 9.98
N THR A 340 14.79 -17.18 8.74
CA THR A 340 15.64 -17.11 7.56
C THR A 340 15.11 -16.04 6.60
N PRO A 341 15.93 -15.08 6.14
CA PRO A 341 15.50 -13.98 5.27
C PRO A 341 14.72 -14.46 4.04
N LEU A 342 13.69 -13.72 3.65
CA LEU A 342 12.92 -13.98 2.44
C LEU A 342 13.48 -13.22 1.24
N ALA A 343 13.20 -13.73 0.04
CA ALA A 343 13.49 -13.09 -1.23
C ALA A 343 12.37 -13.33 -2.24
N VAL A 344 12.24 -12.41 -3.21
CA VAL A 344 11.53 -12.66 -4.47
C VAL A 344 12.56 -12.76 -5.58
N ILE A 345 12.55 -13.90 -6.27
CA ILE A 345 13.50 -14.23 -7.33
C ILE A 345 12.76 -14.60 -8.61
N LYS A 346 13.44 -14.41 -9.74
CA LYS A 346 13.06 -14.96 -11.03
C LYS A 346 13.66 -16.36 -11.15
N ALA A 347 12.80 -17.37 -11.00
CA ALA A 347 13.16 -18.79 -11.06
C ALA A 347 11.92 -19.60 -11.45
N GLU A 348 12.14 -20.84 -11.89
CA GLU A 348 11.07 -21.79 -12.16
C GLU A 348 11.45 -23.16 -11.60
N GLU A 349 11.27 -23.31 -10.29
CA GLU A 349 11.61 -24.54 -9.59
C GLU A 349 10.54 -25.00 -8.60
N LYS A 350 10.60 -26.27 -8.21
CA LYS A 350 9.60 -26.84 -7.29
C LYS A 350 9.80 -26.36 -5.85
N PRO A 351 8.72 -26.13 -5.08
CA PRO A 351 8.81 -25.87 -3.63
C PRO A 351 9.72 -26.87 -2.90
N GLY A 352 10.52 -26.35 -1.96
CA GLY A 352 11.48 -27.11 -1.17
C GLY A 352 12.84 -27.33 -1.84
N LYS A 353 12.98 -27.09 -3.15
CA LYS A 353 14.29 -27.15 -3.84
C LYS A 353 15.14 -25.93 -3.53
N THR A 354 16.44 -26.16 -3.38
CA THR A 354 17.44 -25.10 -3.29
C THR A 354 18.03 -24.84 -4.66
N VAL A 355 18.07 -23.57 -5.05
CA VAL A 355 18.59 -23.12 -6.33
C VAL A 355 19.72 -22.12 -6.13
N HIS A 356 20.64 -22.09 -7.07
CA HIS A 356 21.58 -20.99 -7.21
C HIS A 356 21.04 -20.03 -8.28
N VAL A 357 20.86 -18.76 -7.94
CA VAL A 357 20.49 -17.74 -8.94
C VAL A 357 21.54 -16.64 -9.01
N GLU A 358 21.77 -16.17 -10.22
CA GLU A 358 22.62 -15.01 -10.46
C GLU A 358 22.03 -13.77 -9.79
N PRO A 359 22.85 -12.80 -9.36
CA PRO A 359 22.39 -11.58 -8.71
C PRO A 359 21.33 -10.78 -9.49
N GLY A 360 21.33 -10.88 -10.82
CA GLY A 360 20.34 -10.23 -11.70
C GLY A 360 18.94 -10.84 -11.67
N SER A 361 18.78 -12.01 -11.06
CA SER A 361 17.51 -12.73 -10.92
C SER A 361 16.85 -12.52 -9.56
N VAL A 362 17.43 -11.72 -8.68
CA VAL A 362 16.84 -11.40 -7.36
C VAL A 362 16.22 -10.01 -7.45
N TYR A 363 14.96 -9.87 -7.05
CA TYR A 363 14.24 -8.59 -7.17
C TYR A 363 13.96 -7.97 -5.82
N LEU A 364 13.51 -8.76 -4.84
CA LEU A 364 13.32 -8.28 -3.47
C LEU A 364 14.13 -9.13 -2.49
N LEU A 365 14.60 -8.51 -1.42
CA LEU A 365 15.39 -9.14 -0.37
C LEU A 365 15.04 -8.56 0.99
N GLU A 366 14.81 -9.42 1.98
CA GLU A 366 14.69 -9.02 3.38
C GLU A 366 16.07 -8.64 3.96
N ASP A 367 16.06 -7.95 5.09
CA ASP A 367 17.26 -7.77 5.89
C ASP A 367 17.84 -9.12 6.34
N GLU A 368 19.17 -9.23 6.42
CA GLU A 368 19.84 -10.50 6.75
C GLU A 368 19.56 -10.96 8.18
N ASN A 369 19.30 -10.01 9.08
CA ASN A 369 18.93 -10.27 10.46
C ASN A 369 17.41 -10.22 10.64
N GLY A 370 16.64 -10.03 9.56
CA GLY A 370 15.20 -9.86 9.57
C GLY A 370 14.73 -8.57 10.24
N LEU A 371 15.61 -7.57 10.39
CA LEU A 371 15.28 -6.34 11.11
C LEU A 371 14.46 -5.39 10.23
N PHE A 372 13.40 -4.85 10.82
CA PHE A 372 12.57 -3.81 10.22
C PHE A 372 12.12 -2.84 11.32
N ALA A 373 12.32 -1.54 11.12
CA ALA A 373 11.83 -0.51 12.03
C ALA A 373 11.07 0.56 11.27
N ARG A 374 9.97 1.06 11.86
CA ARG A 374 9.12 2.08 11.25
C ARG A 374 8.37 2.87 12.31
N ALA A 375 8.18 4.16 12.03
CA ALA A 375 7.30 5.03 12.81
C ALA A 375 5.83 4.75 12.50
N GLU A 376 4.96 4.81 13.52
CA GLU A 376 3.50 4.80 13.36
C GLU A 376 3.08 5.86 12.34
N GLN A 377 3.44 7.09 12.63
CA GLN A 377 3.18 8.26 11.81
C GLN A 377 4.52 8.88 11.40
N PHE A 378 4.60 9.28 10.12
CA PHE A 378 5.79 9.91 9.54
C PHE A 378 5.49 11.27 8.89
N VAL A 379 4.24 11.73 8.96
CA VAL A 379 3.80 13.06 8.49
C VAL A 379 3.14 13.77 9.66
N PHE A 380 3.66 14.93 10.03
CA PHE A 380 3.16 15.74 11.13
C PHE A 380 2.71 17.09 10.57
N ARG A 381 1.56 17.57 11.02
CA ARG A 381 0.99 18.87 10.62
C ARG A 381 0.96 19.76 11.85
N LEU A 382 2.01 20.54 11.97
CA LEU A 382 2.34 21.36 13.13
C LEU A 382 1.92 22.82 12.88
N SER A 383 1.24 23.45 13.85
CA SER A 383 0.80 24.85 13.72
C SER A 383 1.87 25.79 14.23
N SER A 384 2.19 26.85 13.48
CA SER A 384 3.22 27.82 13.85
C SER A 384 2.83 28.79 14.98
N ASN A 385 1.63 28.66 15.56
CA ASN A 385 1.04 29.72 16.37
C ASN A 385 1.29 29.60 17.88
N ASP A 386 1.99 28.56 18.36
CA ASP A 386 2.44 28.47 19.75
C ASP A 386 3.65 27.52 19.88
N ASP A 387 4.84 28.08 20.13
CA ASP A 387 6.09 27.32 20.21
C ASP A 387 6.10 26.28 21.35
N ASP A 388 5.31 26.49 22.41
CA ASP A 388 5.23 25.56 23.55
C ASP A 388 4.19 24.44 23.32
N GLU A 389 3.24 24.62 22.39
CA GLU A 389 2.24 23.60 21.99
C GLU A 389 2.58 22.90 20.65
N ASN A 390 3.61 23.36 19.93
CA ASN A 390 4.00 22.84 18.62
C ASN A 390 4.91 21.59 18.68
N ILE A 391 4.59 20.66 19.57
CA ILE A 391 5.32 19.40 19.77
C ILE A 391 4.41 18.25 19.33
N ASP A 392 4.94 17.36 18.49
CA ASP A 392 4.30 16.08 18.15
C ASP A 392 5.24 14.92 18.49
N GLN A 393 4.67 13.72 18.59
CA GLN A 393 5.38 12.51 18.93
C GLN A 393 4.85 11.32 18.13
N THR A 394 5.72 10.34 17.91
CA THR A 394 5.36 9.10 17.23
C THR A 394 5.99 7.92 17.92
N THR A 395 5.34 6.76 17.79
CA THR A 395 5.88 5.50 18.29
C THR A 395 6.73 4.86 17.20
N LEU A 396 7.96 4.49 17.54
CA LEU A 396 8.80 3.65 16.68
C LEU A 396 8.60 2.19 17.06
N TYR A 397 8.27 1.36 16.08
CA TYR A 397 8.22 -0.08 16.26
C TYR A 397 9.41 -0.72 15.56
N ALA A 398 9.89 -1.82 16.14
CA ALA A 398 10.92 -2.65 15.52
C ALA A 398 10.55 -4.12 15.61
N TYR A 399 10.84 -4.82 14.52
CA TYR A 399 10.52 -6.22 14.31
C TYR A 399 11.76 -6.97 13.86
N LYS A 400 11.85 -8.24 14.26
CA LYS A 400 12.83 -9.20 13.78
C LYS A 400 12.09 -10.42 13.23
N PHE A 401 12.19 -10.64 11.92
CA PHE A 401 11.44 -11.69 11.21
C PHE A 401 9.93 -11.65 11.48
N GLY A 402 9.39 -10.43 11.65
CA GLY A 402 7.96 -10.19 11.91
C GLY A 402 7.53 -10.26 13.37
N GLU A 403 8.43 -10.56 14.30
CA GLU A 403 8.15 -10.55 15.74
C GLU A 403 8.67 -9.25 16.38
N PRO A 404 7.96 -8.63 17.34
CA PRO A 404 8.45 -7.45 18.05
C PRO A 404 9.83 -7.69 18.70
N VAL A 405 10.73 -6.72 18.57
CA VAL A 405 12.07 -6.79 19.18
C VAL A 405 11.97 -6.41 20.66
N SER A 406 12.39 -7.31 21.55
CA SER A 406 12.43 -7.08 23.00
C SER A 406 13.77 -6.56 23.53
N GLN A 407 14.75 -6.34 22.66
CA GLN A 407 16.12 -5.94 23.00
C GLN A 407 16.41 -4.52 22.53
N GLU A 408 17.34 -3.83 23.18
CA GLU A 408 17.84 -2.53 22.70
C GLU A 408 18.49 -2.68 21.32
N PHE A 409 18.13 -1.78 20.39
CA PHE A 409 18.78 -1.65 19.09
C PHE A 409 19.16 -0.20 18.86
N GLN A 410 20.29 0.01 18.18
CA GLN A 410 20.73 1.36 17.81
C GLN A 410 20.17 1.71 16.44
N LEU A 411 19.36 2.76 16.38
CA LEU A 411 19.00 3.40 15.12
C LEU A 411 20.27 4.07 14.56
N LYS A 412 20.70 3.61 13.39
CA LYS A 412 21.74 4.26 12.61
C LYS A 412 21.06 4.89 11.39
N PRO A 413 21.44 6.11 10.99
CA PRO A 413 20.94 6.69 9.74
C PRO A 413 21.21 5.73 8.59
N ASP A 414 20.14 5.29 7.92
CA ASP A 414 20.27 4.50 6.70
C ASP A 414 20.35 5.45 5.50
N ALA A 415 21.52 5.52 4.87
CA ALA A 415 21.73 6.31 3.66
C ALA A 415 20.91 5.77 2.45
N ASP A 416 20.31 4.58 2.56
CA ASP A 416 19.52 3.97 1.50
C ASP A 416 18.13 4.61 1.32
N VAL A 417 17.52 5.14 2.39
CA VAL A 417 16.11 5.56 2.39
C VAL A 417 15.91 7.05 2.04
N VAL A 418 16.92 7.89 2.25
CA VAL A 418 16.78 9.37 2.15
C VAL A 418 16.83 9.90 0.70
N SER A 419 17.08 9.06 -0.31
CA SER A 419 17.15 9.53 -1.71
C SER A 419 15.82 9.58 -2.46
N GLY A 420 14.69 9.29 -1.80
CA GLY A 420 13.35 9.24 -2.42
C GLY A 420 12.44 10.43 -2.13
N GLN A 421 12.88 11.39 -1.31
CA GLN A 421 12.12 12.59 -0.96
C GLN A 421 12.96 13.83 -1.30
N LYS A 422 13.02 14.16 -2.59
CA LYS A 422 13.47 15.46 -3.09
C LYS A 422 12.44 15.97 -4.07
#